data_AF-A0AAD9DQP2-F1
#
_entry.id   AF-A0AAD9DQP2-F1
#
_cell.length_a   1.000
_cell.length_b   1.000
_cell.length_c   1.000
_cell.angle_alpha   90.00
_cell.angle_beta   90.00
_cell.angle_gamma   90.00
#
_symmetry.space_group_name_H-M   'P 1'
#
loop_
_entity.id
_entity.type
_entity.pdbx_description
1 polymer ?
#
loop_
_entity_poly.entity_id
_entity_poly.type
_entity_poly.pdbx_seq_one_letter_code
_entity_poly.pdbx_strand_id
1 'polypeptide(L)'
;MQVPEDGAAMFLRYVVPPMRLISAAIWKLIEQEDVPNYGILEEFVSWMAHAVPDILNYRQRIQLTMGLRARLVLELCGMERPADPDIVQPHLKRIQTLLALHNELERRAMY
;
A
#
# COMPACT_ATOMS: atom_id res chain seq x y z
N MET A 1 -9.55 -37.64 8.10
CA MET A 1 -9.01 -36.62 9.03
C MET A 1 -9.80 -35.36 8.78
N GLN A 2 -10.82 -35.08 9.59
CA GLN A 2 -11.75 -33.98 9.39
C GLN A 2 -11.17 -32.75 10.11
N VAL A 3 -10.90 -31.67 9.37
CA VAL A 3 -10.42 -30.41 9.94
C VAL A 3 -11.52 -29.86 10.86
N PRO A 4 -11.23 -29.36 12.07
CA PRO A 4 -12.27 -28.87 12.96
C PRO A 4 -12.82 -27.54 12.41
N GLU A 5 -14.00 -27.60 11.81
CA GLU A 5 -14.76 -26.47 11.24
C GLU A 5 -14.98 -25.33 12.25
N ASP A 6 -15.01 -25.65 13.55
CA ASP A 6 -15.22 -24.71 14.66
C ASP A 6 -14.08 -23.70 14.81
N GLY A 7 -12.85 -24.10 14.48
CA GLY A 7 -11.69 -23.22 14.54
C GLY A 7 -11.81 -22.08 13.54
N ALA A 8 -12.08 -22.39 12.27
CA ALA A 8 -12.21 -21.41 11.20
C ALA A 8 -13.38 -20.43 11.46
N ALA A 9 -14.51 -20.94 11.96
CA ALA A 9 -15.65 -20.11 12.33
C ALA A 9 -15.33 -19.11 13.46
N MET A 10 -14.56 -19.54 14.48
CA MET A 10 -14.07 -18.62 15.51
C MET A 10 -13.11 -17.57 14.94
N PHE A 11 -12.09 -17.97 14.17
CA PHE A 11 -11.13 -17.03 13.59
C PHE A 11 -11.82 -15.97 12.73
N LEU A 12 -12.76 -16.36 11.87
CA LEU A 12 -13.55 -15.41 11.07
C LEU A 12 -14.34 -14.45 11.96
N ARG A 13 -14.95 -14.94 13.04
CA ARG A 13 -15.73 -14.11 13.95
C ARG A 13 -14.88 -13.09 14.73
N TYR A 14 -13.59 -13.36 14.94
CA TYR A 14 -12.65 -12.42 15.56
C TYR A 14 -12.02 -11.44 14.58
N VAL A 15 -11.70 -11.88 13.35
CA VAL A 15 -10.97 -11.06 12.37
C VAL A 15 -11.92 -10.21 11.50
N VAL A 16 -13.13 -10.70 11.20
CA VAL A 16 -14.07 -9.97 10.34
C VAL A 16 -14.52 -8.63 10.95
N PRO A 17 -14.88 -8.51 12.25
CA PRO A 17 -15.27 -7.23 12.82
C PRO A 17 -14.20 -6.12 12.73
N PRO A 18 -12.92 -6.33 13.12
CA PRO A 18 -11.89 -5.29 12.98
C PRO A 18 -11.58 -4.96 11.52
N MET A 19 -11.62 -5.95 10.61
CA MET A 19 -11.44 -5.69 9.17
C MET A 19 -12.54 -4.79 8.60
N ARG A 20 -13.80 -5.00 9.00
CA ARG A 20 -14.90 -4.13 8.57
C ARG A 20 -14.74 -2.69 9.07
N LEU A 21 -14.26 -2.51 10.29
CA LEU A 21 -14.00 -1.18 10.86
C LEU A 21 -12.90 -0.46 10.09
N ILE A 22 -11.77 -1.13 9.83
CA ILE A 22 -10.66 -0.55 9.08
C ILE A 22 -11.09 -0.21 7.65
N SER A 23 -11.79 -1.12 6.96
CA SER A 23 -12.34 -0.86 5.64
C SER A 23 -13.32 0.32 5.62
N ALA A 24 -14.17 0.47 6.65
CA ALA A 24 -15.09 1.60 6.77
C ALA A 24 -14.35 2.93 7.01
N ALA A 25 -13.32 2.93 7.87
CA ALA A 25 -12.48 4.11 8.11
C ALA A 25 -11.73 4.53 6.84
N ILE A 26 -11.17 3.55 6.12
CA ILE A 26 -10.49 3.78 4.83
C ILE A 26 -11.47 4.30 3.78
N TRP A 27 -12.67 3.72 3.70
CA TRP A 27 -13.71 4.21 2.79
C TRP A 27 -14.08 5.67 3.10
N LYS A 28 -14.18 6.02 4.39
CA LYS A 28 -14.44 7.40 4.83
C LYS A 28 -13.34 8.37 4.41
N LEU A 29 -12.08 7.96 4.54
CA LEU A 29 -10.91 8.73 4.12
C LEU A 29 -10.90 8.97 2.60
N ILE A 30 -11.32 7.98 1.81
CA ILE A 30 -11.50 8.12 0.36
C ILE A 30 -12.66 9.08 0.03
N GLU A 31 -13.82 8.93 0.69
CA GLU A 31 -14.99 9.81 0.49
C GLU A 31 -14.69 11.28 0.81
N GLN A 32 -13.83 11.53 1.79
CA GLN A 32 -13.45 12.88 2.22
C GLN A 32 -12.34 13.48 1.36
N GLU A 33 -11.83 12.74 0.38
CA GLU A 33 -10.63 13.10 -0.40
C GLU A 33 -9.47 13.56 0.50
N ASP A 34 -9.30 12.90 1.65
CA ASP A 34 -8.26 13.21 2.61
C ASP A 34 -6.91 12.61 2.15
N VAL A 35 -6.47 13.07 0.98
CA VAL A 35 -5.29 12.60 0.26
C VAL A 35 -4.01 12.67 1.09
N PRO A 36 -3.77 13.67 1.96
CA PRO A 36 -2.62 13.66 2.87
C PRO A 36 -2.55 12.40 3.74
N ASN A 37 -3.68 11.79 4.07
CA ASN A 37 -3.76 10.56 4.84
C ASN A 37 -3.75 9.27 4.00
N TYR A 38 -3.66 9.34 2.67
CA TYR A 38 -3.64 8.15 1.80
C TYR A 38 -2.42 7.23 2.03
N GLY A 39 -1.40 7.70 2.76
CA GLY A 39 -0.31 6.85 3.24
C GLY A 39 -0.82 5.63 4.03
N ILE A 40 -1.84 5.81 4.90
CA ILE A 40 -2.41 4.70 5.68
C ILE A 40 -3.17 3.70 4.81
N LEU A 41 -3.77 4.18 3.72
CA LEU A 41 -4.46 3.35 2.74
C LEU A 41 -3.46 2.50 1.94
N GLU A 42 -2.31 3.05 1.55
CA GLU A 42 -1.26 2.25 0.89
C GLU A 42 -0.69 1.18 1.82
N GLU A 43 -0.38 1.54 3.06
CA GLU A 43 0.11 0.58 4.07
C GLU A 43 -0.89 -0.56 4.30
N PHE A 44 -2.19 -0.24 4.40
CA PHE A 44 -3.24 -1.24 4.53
C PHE A 44 -3.31 -2.17 3.31
N VAL A 45 -3.31 -1.63 2.09
CA VAL A 45 -3.35 -2.43 0.86
C VAL A 45 -2.12 -3.32 0.74
N SER A 46 -0.93 -2.80 1.08
CA SER A 46 0.32 -3.54 1.06
C SER A 46 0.33 -4.68 2.09
N TRP A 47 -0.14 -4.41 3.31
CA TRP A 47 -0.29 -5.40 4.36
C TRP A 47 -1.29 -6.50 3.98
N MET A 48 -2.47 -6.13 3.48
CA MET A 48 -3.49 -7.09 3.03
C MET A 48 -2.99 -7.96 1.89
N ALA A 49 -2.27 -7.38 0.93
CA ALA A 49 -1.70 -8.14 -0.19
C ALA A 49 -0.58 -9.11 0.24
N HIS A 50 0.11 -8.82 1.35
CA HIS A 50 1.09 -9.73 1.95
C HIS A 50 0.42 -10.83 2.79
N ALA A 51 -0.54 -10.46 3.64
CA ALA A 51 -1.23 -11.38 4.55
C ALA A 51 -2.19 -12.33 3.84
N VAL A 52 -2.79 -11.89 2.71
CA VAL A 52 -3.72 -12.67 1.90
C VAL A 52 -3.21 -12.67 0.45
N PRO A 53 -2.33 -13.62 0.06
CA PRO A 53 -1.64 -13.60 -1.23
C PRO A 53 -2.55 -13.50 -2.46
N ASP A 54 -3.76 -14.06 -2.37
CA ASP A 54 -4.71 -14.16 -3.48
C ASP A 54 -5.79 -13.07 -3.50
N ILE A 55 -5.76 -12.11 -2.56
CA ILE A 55 -6.74 -11.02 -2.54
C ILE A 55 -6.56 -10.05 -3.71
N LEU A 56 -5.32 -9.92 -4.19
CA LEU A 56 -4.93 -9.08 -5.32
C LEU A 56 -3.89 -9.80 -6.14
N ASN A 57 -4.09 -9.86 -7.46
CA ASN A 57 -3.04 -10.33 -8.35
C ASN A 57 -1.85 -9.34 -8.38
N TYR A 58 -0.70 -9.81 -8.86
CA TYR A 58 0.53 -9.02 -8.90
C TYR A 58 0.33 -7.66 -9.58
N ARG A 59 -0.39 -7.62 -10.71
CA ARG A 59 -0.63 -6.38 -11.46
C ARG A 59 -1.49 -5.39 -10.67
N GLN A 60 -2.58 -5.86 -10.07
CA GLN A 60 -3.44 -5.03 -9.21
C GLN A 60 -2.66 -4.47 -8.03
N ARG A 61 -1.85 -5.30 -7.36
CA ARG A 61 -1.00 -4.89 -6.24
C ARG A 61 -0.05 -3.76 -6.62
N ILE A 62 0.69 -3.93 -7.73
CA ILE A 62 1.62 -2.92 -8.22
C ILE A 62 0.87 -1.63 -8.60
N GLN A 63 -0.24 -1.74 -9.33
CA GLN A 63 -1.03 -0.58 -9.76
C GLN A 63 -1.59 0.21 -8.57
N LEU A 64 -2.18 -0.45 -7.58
CA LEU A 64 -2.70 0.21 -6.38
C LEU A 64 -1.58 0.87 -5.56
N THR A 65 -0.50 0.13 -5.29
CA THR A 65 0.61 0.65 -4.47
C THR A 65 1.27 1.85 -5.13
N MET A 66 1.56 1.76 -6.43
CA MET A 66 2.18 2.86 -7.18
C MET A 66 1.22 4.04 -7.36
N GLY A 67 -0.05 3.78 -7.66
CA GLY A 67 -1.07 4.82 -7.86
C GLY A 67 -1.34 5.63 -6.60
N LEU A 68 -1.45 4.97 -5.44
CA LEU A 68 -1.63 5.64 -4.15
C LEU A 68 -0.42 6.51 -3.78
N ARG A 69 0.80 6.00 -3.98
CA ARG A 69 2.02 6.77 -3.75
C ARG A 69 2.16 7.96 -4.68
N ALA A 70 1.89 7.77 -5.97
CA ALA A 70 1.92 8.86 -6.95
C ALA A 70 0.91 9.95 -6.57
N ARG A 71 -0.31 9.57 -6.17
CA ARG A 71 -1.34 10.50 -5.72
C ARG A 71 -0.90 11.28 -4.46
N LEU A 72 -0.31 10.61 -3.47
CA LEU A 72 0.22 11.27 -2.28
C LEU A 72 1.34 12.27 -2.62
N VAL A 73 2.26 11.90 -3.50
CA VAL A 73 3.34 12.81 -3.95
C VAL A 73 2.76 14.03 -4.66
N LEU A 74 1.79 13.83 -5.56
CA LEU A 74 1.12 14.94 -6.26
C LEU A 74 0.40 15.88 -5.28
N GLU A 75 -0.27 15.33 -4.27
CA GLU A 75 -0.92 16.12 -3.22
C GLU A 75 0.11 16.95 -2.45
N LEU A 76 1.16 16.32 -1.94
CA LEU A 76 2.22 17.00 -1.19
C LEU A 76 2.91 18.10 -2.02
N CYS A 77 3.07 17.88 -3.34
CA CYS A 77 3.60 18.89 -4.25
C CYS A 77 2.60 20.01 -4.59
N GLY A 78 1.29 19.74 -4.48
CA GLY A 78 0.20 20.67 -4.79
C GLY A 78 -0.23 21.54 -3.61
N MET A 79 0.14 21.19 -2.38
CA MET A 79 -0.10 22.03 -1.19
C MET A 79 0.61 23.38 -1.35
N GLU A 80 -0.09 24.49 -1.10
CA GLU A 80 0.37 25.89 -1.27
C GLU A 80 1.59 26.30 -0.39
N ARG A 81 2.18 25.34 0.33
CA ARG A 81 3.50 25.48 0.96
C ARG A 81 4.45 24.51 0.26
N PRO A 82 5.59 24.98 -0.30
CA PRO A 82 6.55 24.10 -0.94
C PRO A 82 6.91 22.98 0.04
N ALA A 83 6.70 21.73 -0.38
CA ALA A 83 6.99 20.55 0.41
C ALA A 83 8.40 20.66 0.97
N ASP A 84 8.52 20.51 2.30
CA ASP A 84 9.79 20.64 3.00
C ASP A 84 10.83 19.71 2.34
N PRO A 85 11.94 20.26 1.82
CA PRO A 85 13.00 19.48 1.20
C PRO A 85 13.50 18.32 2.08
N ASP A 86 13.44 18.48 3.42
CA ASP A 86 13.86 17.46 4.38
C ASP A 86 12.90 16.27 4.44
N ILE A 87 11.63 16.47 4.08
CA ILE A 87 10.63 15.40 3.97
C ILE A 87 10.72 14.72 2.60
N VAL A 88 10.98 15.47 1.53
CA VAL A 88 10.95 14.94 0.14
C VAL A 88 12.25 14.21 -0.24
N GLN A 89 13.41 14.65 0.25
CA GLN A 89 14.72 14.04 -0.10
C GLN A 89 14.85 12.54 0.21
N PRO A 90 14.43 12.04 1.39
CA PRO A 90 14.50 10.61 1.71
C PRO A 90 13.74 9.74 0.70
N HIS A 91 12.57 10.22 0.25
CA HIS A 91 11.76 9.51 -0.72
C HIS A 91 12.40 9.50 -2.12
N LEU A 92 12.96 10.64 -2.57
CA LEU A 92 13.68 10.73 -3.84
C LEU A 92 14.91 9.81 -3.88
N LYS A 93 15.68 9.77 -2.79
CA LYS A 93 16.87 8.91 -2.68
C LYS A 93 16.50 7.43 -2.73
N ARG A 94 15.35 7.07 -2.18
CA ARG A 94 14.85 5.69 -2.23
C ARG A 94 14.39 5.30 -3.64
N ILE A 95 13.73 6.21 -4.37
CA ILE A 95 13.37 6.00 -5.79
C ILE A 95 14.62 5.78 -6.65
N GLN A 96 15.64 6.63 -6.48
CA GLN A 96 16.89 6.50 -7.25
C GLN A 96 17.62 5.18 -6.97
N THR A 97 17.62 4.74 -5.70
CA THR A 97 18.23 3.46 -5.31
C THR A 97 17.52 2.28 -5.96
N LEU A 98 16.19 2.30 -6.01
CA LEU A 98 15.38 1.25 -6.63
C LEU A 98 15.58 1.20 -8.16
N LEU A 99 15.68 2.35 -8.81
CA LEU A 99 15.96 2.43 -10.24
C LEU A 99 17.36 1.89 -10.57
N ALA A 100 18.36 2.23 -9.75
CA ALA A 100 19.71 1.71 -9.91
C ALA A 100 19.77 0.19 -9.74
N LEU A 101 19.06 -0.34 -8.74
CA LEU A 101 18.96 -1.79 -8.52
C LEU A 101 18.25 -2.49 -9.69
N HIS A 102 17.16 -1.93 -10.20
CA HIS A 102 16.43 -2.48 -11.34
C HIS A 102 17.32 -2.56 -12.58
N ASN A 103 18.03 -1.48 -12.91
CA ASN A 103 18.95 -1.43 -14.05
C ASN A 103 20.11 -2.44 -13.90
N GLU A 104 20.59 -2.67 -12.68
CA GLU A 104 21.64 -3.66 -12.41
C GLU A 104 21.14 -5.09 -12.53
N LEU A 105 19.90 -5.37 -12.10
CA LEU A 105 19.27 -6.68 -12.27
C LEU A 105 18.99 -6.98 -13.75
N GLU A 106 18.53 -6.00 -14.52
CA GLU A 106 18.36 -6.17 -15.97
C GLU A 106 19.70 -6.41 -16.67
N ARG A 107 20.75 -5.69 -16.28
CA ARG A 107 22.09 -5.89 -16.85
C ARG A 107 22.65 -7.27 -16.53
N ARG A 108 22.36 -7.83 -15.34
CA ARG A 108 22.75 -9.20 -14.94
C ARG A 108 21.92 -10.30 -15.59
N ALA A 109 20.69 -10.03 -16.01
CA ALA A 109 19.86 -10.99 -16.74
C ALA A 109 20.24 -11.08 -18.23
N MET A 110 21.10 -10.18 -18.71
CA MET A 110 21.55 -10.08 -20.11
C MET A 110 22.96 -10.67 -20.35
N TYR A 111 23.56 -11.31 -19.34
CA TYR A 111 24.81 -12.09 -19.41
C TYR A 111 24.60 -13.45 -18.74
#